data_AF-A0A1B8P2Z7-F1
#
_entry.id   AF-A0A1B8P2Z7-F1
#
_cell.length_a   1.000
_cell.length_b   1.000
_cell.length_c   1.000
_cell.angle_alpha   90.00
_cell.angle_beta   90.00
_cell.angle_gamma   90.00
#
_symmetry.space_group_name_H-M   'P 1'
#
loop_
_entity.id
_entity.type
_entity.pdbx_description
1 polymer ?
#
loop_
_entity_poly.entity_id
_entity_poly.type
_entity_poly.pdbx_seq_one_letter_code
_entity_poly.pdbx_strand_id
1 'polypeptide(L)'
;MDAGYPETALETLDAPIPATKRIPCARIRAHSLLEMGQVDAAKAVLDKSSARSVASGVLDMHLRILIMLGFEDKATELIKEAQRRGMNNRIASGHFSISLIGNLMNDLALFHREQTTLPHGDHEGYLAAHYVHAASAVVRRHCEQPVAPAQDTQQLIPRRVVQYWNDPKPPQSVTDIMHSWSSLPGIEYQRFNTQSARSFLRRTFGADYERAFKRANNIAEGADFFRLCYLRHYGGVYADADDRLYGQLDALLPAEAGMICFREPFGTIANNVIAAVPEHPAIVLASEMAAEALLSRDNDNTWGKTGPGLLTRAVASYLVRTTDTSLPTIQRVAIYPNYMLYRQVQVHIQLPHKKTKRHWNATTTTGVDMAPFFTASSSAPSE
;
A
#
# COMPACT_ATOMS: atom_id res chain seq x y z
N MET A 1 6.00 0.12 15.90
CA MET A 1 5.34 -0.13 14.59
C MET A 1 5.63 1.03 13.68
N ASP A 2 5.19 2.24 14.02
CA ASP A 2 5.30 3.45 13.17
C ASP A 2 6.74 3.92 12.86
N ALA A 3 7.73 3.51 13.66
CA ALA A 3 9.14 3.85 13.43
C ALA A 3 9.92 2.81 12.59
N GLY A 4 9.29 1.70 12.19
CA GLY A 4 9.95 0.70 11.32
C GLY A 4 10.96 -0.23 12.01
N TYR A 5 10.80 -0.48 13.31
CA TYR A 5 11.65 -1.40 14.10
C TYR A 5 10.85 -2.59 14.67
N PRO A 6 10.48 -3.58 13.82
CA PRO A 6 9.67 -4.72 14.26
C PRO A 6 10.42 -5.63 15.23
N GLU A 7 11.73 -5.85 15.05
CA GLU A 7 12.56 -6.69 15.92
C GLU A 7 12.63 -6.14 17.35
N THR A 8 12.99 -4.86 17.52
CA THR A 8 12.99 -4.19 18.82
C THR A 8 11.62 -4.22 19.49
N ALA A 9 10.54 -4.13 18.71
CA ALA A 9 9.19 -4.28 19.23
C ALA A 9 8.92 -5.70 19.74
N LEU A 10 9.40 -6.75 19.06
CA LEU A 10 9.28 -8.13 19.52
C LEU A 10 10.08 -8.38 20.80
N GLU A 11 11.34 -7.93 20.85
CA GLU A 11 12.20 -8.00 22.04
C GLU A 11 11.52 -7.36 23.26
N THR A 12 10.95 -6.17 23.07
CA THR A 12 10.22 -5.45 24.13
C THR A 12 8.99 -6.23 24.61
N LEU A 13 8.31 -6.95 23.71
CA LEU A 13 7.10 -7.71 24.01
C LEU A 13 7.36 -9.04 24.70
N ASP A 14 8.61 -9.52 24.75
CA ASP A 14 9.00 -10.75 25.44
C ASP A 14 9.12 -10.57 26.95
N ALA A 15 9.14 -9.33 27.44
CA ALA A 15 8.99 -9.02 28.86
C ALA A 15 7.60 -9.44 29.40
N PRO A 16 7.46 -9.67 30.72
CA PRO A 16 6.16 -10.00 31.32
C PRO A 16 5.09 -8.94 31.04
N ILE A 17 4.00 -9.34 30.36
CA ILE A 17 2.88 -8.45 29.99
C ILE A 17 1.73 -8.58 31.00
N PRO A 18 1.27 -7.47 31.62
CA PRO A 18 0.08 -7.46 32.47
C PRO A 18 -1.15 -8.01 31.75
N ALA A 19 -2.03 -8.72 32.46
CA ALA A 19 -3.21 -9.36 31.86
C ALA A 19 -4.07 -8.39 31.02
N THR A 20 -4.21 -7.13 31.47
CA THR A 20 -4.97 -6.06 30.81
C THR A 20 -4.36 -5.58 29.49
N LYS A 21 -3.06 -5.83 29.25
CA LYS A 21 -2.34 -5.41 28.04
C LYS A 21 -2.10 -6.55 27.04
N ARG A 22 -2.43 -7.80 27.41
CA ARG A 22 -2.17 -8.98 26.56
C ARG A 22 -2.77 -8.87 25.15
N ILE A 23 -3.99 -8.37 25.01
CA ILE A 23 -4.67 -8.25 23.71
C ILE A 23 -4.00 -7.20 22.82
N PRO A 24 -3.80 -5.93 23.27
CA PRO A 24 -3.01 -4.96 22.51
C PRO A 24 -1.61 -5.47 22.14
N CYS A 25 -0.91 -6.11 23.08
CA CYS A 25 0.43 -6.66 22.85
C CYS A 25 0.43 -7.81 21.83
N ALA A 26 -0.59 -8.67 21.84
CA ALA A 26 -0.73 -9.72 20.82
C ALA A 26 -0.93 -9.14 19.43
N ARG A 27 -1.72 -8.06 19.30
CA ARG A 27 -1.88 -7.34 18.02
C ARG A 27 -0.56 -6.76 17.53
N ILE A 28 0.21 -6.12 18.41
CA ILE A 28 1.52 -5.54 18.05
C ILE A 28 2.49 -6.66 17.66
N ARG A 29 2.54 -7.76 18.43
CA ARG A 29 3.38 -8.92 18.13
C ARG A 29 3.05 -9.51 16.75
N ALA A 30 1.78 -9.78 16.48
CA ALA A 30 1.35 -10.30 15.19
C ALA A 30 1.70 -9.35 14.03
N HIS A 31 1.52 -8.04 14.21
CA HIS A 31 1.90 -7.05 13.20
C HIS A 31 3.41 -7.01 12.95
N SER A 32 4.24 -7.00 14.00
CA SER A 32 5.71 -7.05 13.85
C SER A 32 6.17 -8.33 13.15
N LEU A 33 5.55 -9.47 13.46
CA LEU A 33 5.84 -10.74 12.78
C LEU A 33 5.48 -10.69 11.28
N LEU A 34 4.34 -10.07 10.93
CA LEU A 34 3.95 -9.86 9.53
C LEU A 34 4.92 -8.96 8.75
N GLU A 35 5.35 -7.86 9.37
CA GLU A 35 6.36 -6.96 8.80
C GLU A 35 7.69 -7.69 8.51
N MET A 36 8.02 -8.69 9.33
CA MET A 36 9.19 -9.56 9.14
C MET A 36 8.93 -10.77 8.21
N GLY A 37 7.75 -10.89 7.61
CA GLY A 37 7.39 -12.03 6.76
C GLY A 37 7.11 -13.34 7.52
N GLN A 38 7.07 -13.33 8.85
CA GLN A 38 6.80 -14.49 9.70
C GLN A 38 5.28 -14.73 9.85
N VAL A 39 4.62 -15.01 8.72
CA VAL A 39 3.15 -15.10 8.62
C VAL A 39 2.57 -16.19 9.53
N ASP A 40 3.15 -17.39 9.55
CA ASP A 40 2.63 -18.50 10.37
C ASP A 40 2.76 -18.21 11.86
N ALA A 41 3.85 -17.56 12.28
CA ALA A 41 4.02 -17.11 13.65
C ALA A 41 2.99 -16.04 14.02
N ALA A 42 2.72 -15.08 13.14
CA ALA A 42 1.69 -14.08 13.34
C ALA A 42 0.30 -14.71 13.49
N LYS A 43 -0.03 -15.68 12.62
CA LYS A 43 -1.26 -16.46 12.72
C LYS A 43 -1.38 -17.18 14.06
N ALA A 44 -0.33 -17.87 14.50
CA ALA A 44 -0.32 -18.60 15.77
C ALA A 44 -0.54 -17.68 16.99
N VAL A 45 -0.04 -16.44 16.95
CA VAL A 45 -0.30 -15.42 17.98
C VAL A 45 -1.78 -15.03 18.00
N LEU A 46 -2.40 -14.87 16.82
CA LEU A 46 -3.80 -14.48 16.71
C LEU A 46 -4.76 -15.63 17.03
N ASP A 47 -4.47 -16.86 16.63
CA ASP A 47 -5.25 -18.06 17.00
C ASP A 47 -5.38 -18.18 18.53
N LYS A 48 -4.30 -17.93 19.28
CA LYS A 48 -4.29 -17.95 20.75
C LYS A 48 -5.10 -16.79 21.36
N SER A 49 -5.24 -15.69 20.64
CA SER A 49 -5.82 -14.43 21.12
C SER A 49 -7.30 -14.26 20.74
N SER A 50 -7.69 -14.77 19.57
CA SER A 50 -9.07 -14.75 19.04
C SER A 50 -10.02 -15.57 19.91
N ALA A 51 -9.53 -16.68 20.48
CA ALA A 51 -10.25 -17.46 21.48
C ALA A 51 -10.66 -16.64 22.73
N ARG A 52 -9.97 -15.52 22.99
CA ARG A 52 -10.07 -14.75 24.25
C ARG A 52 -10.55 -13.32 24.07
N SER A 53 -10.68 -12.80 22.85
CA SER A 53 -10.96 -11.37 22.63
C SER A 53 -11.76 -11.06 21.38
N VAL A 54 -12.69 -10.13 21.56
CA VAL A 54 -13.64 -9.57 20.59
C VAL A 54 -13.17 -8.19 20.09
N ALA A 55 -11.92 -7.79 20.40
CA ALA A 55 -11.39 -6.49 19.98
C ALA A 55 -11.29 -6.40 18.44
N SER A 56 -11.93 -5.37 17.86
CA SER A 56 -12.09 -5.22 16.40
C SER A 56 -10.78 -5.30 15.61
N GLY A 57 -9.68 -4.78 16.17
CA GLY A 57 -8.37 -4.79 15.49
C GLY A 57 -7.65 -6.14 15.46
N VAL A 58 -7.97 -7.07 16.36
CA VAL A 58 -7.40 -8.43 16.35
C VAL A 58 -8.14 -9.31 15.36
N LEU A 59 -9.47 -9.18 15.31
CA LEU A 59 -10.32 -9.92 14.37
C LEU A 59 -10.02 -9.54 12.91
N ASP A 60 -9.92 -8.24 12.61
CA ASP A 60 -9.57 -7.74 11.26
C ASP A 60 -8.24 -8.33 10.78
N MET A 61 -7.20 -8.23 11.61
CA MET A 61 -5.88 -8.76 11.29
C MET A 61 -5.90 -10.28 11.09
N HIS A 62 -6.67 -11.00 11.91
CA HIS A 62 -6.77 -12.45 11.79
C HIS A 62 -7.48 -12.85 10.48
N LEU A 63 -8.60 -12.21 10.14
CA LEU A 63 -9.29 -12.44 8.88
C LEU A 63 -8.38 -12.18 7.68
N ARG A 64 -7.64 -11.06 7.67
CA ARG A 64 -6.71 -10.74 6.59
C ARG A 64 -5.59 -11.77 6.45
N ILE A 65 -5.07 -12.30 7.55
CA ILE A 65 -4.08 -13.39 7.51
C ILE A 65 -4.69 -14.67 6.92
N LEU A 66 -5.89 -15.06 7.36
CA LEU A 66 -6.55 -16.26 6.84
C LEU A 66 -6.81 -16.14 5.32
N ILE A 67 -7.29 -14.98 4.86
CA ILE A 67 -7.52 -14.70 3.44
C ILE A 67 -6.19 -14.72 2.66
N MET A 68 -5.16 -14.07 3.18
CA MET A 68 -3.82 -14.04 2.58
C MET A 68 -3.20 -15.45 2.44
N LEU A 69 -3.56 -16.37 3.33
CA LEU A 69 -3.13 -17.78 3.31
C LEU A 69 -4.07 -18.70 2.53
N GLY A 70 -5.17 -18.18 1.97
CA GLY A 70 -6.15 -18.97 1.21
C GLY A 70 -7.09 -19.82 2.06
N PHE A 71 -7.16 -19.59 3.38
CA PHE A 71 -8.03 -20.33 4.29
C PHE A 71 -9.47 -19.77 4.29
N GLU A 72 -10.16 -19.87 3.15
CA GLU A 72 -11.52 -19.36 2.94
C GLU A 72 -12.53 -19.89 3.98
N ASP A 73 -12.51 -21.21 4.23
CA ASP A 73 -13.43 -21.85 5.18
C ASP A 73 -13.24 -21.32 6.60
N LYS A 74 -11.98 -21.20 7.05
CA LYS A 74 -11.64 -20.69 8.39
C LYS A 74 -12.01 -19.21 8.53
N ALA A 75 -11.79 -18.40 7.50
CA ALA A 75 -12.18 -17.00 7.50
C ALA A 75 -13.70 -16.86 7.58
N THR A 76 -14.44 -17.68 6.82
CA THR A 76 -15.91 -17.72 6.83
C THR A 76 -16.46 -18.15 8.19
N GLU A 77 -15.88 -19.17 8.81
CA GLU A 77 -16.25 -19.62 10.15
C GLU A 77 -16.02 -18.52 11.19
N LEU A 78 -14.87 -17.84 11.14
CA LEU A 78 -14.53 -16.75 12.04
C LEU A 78 -15.50 -15.56 11.90
N ILE A 79 -15.95 -15.24 10.67
CA ILE A 79 -16.98 -14.22 10.44
C ILE A 79 -18.32 -14.65 11.06
N LYS A 80 -18.76 -15.89 10.83
CA LYS A 80 -20.02 -16.42 11.39
C LYS A 80 -19.99 -16.42 12.92
N GLU A 81 -18.85 -16.78 13.52
CA GLU A 81 -18.67 -16.68 14.96
C GLU A 81 -18.75 -15.24 15.47
N ALA A 82 -18.11 -14.29 14.77
CA ALA A 82 -18.19 -12.88 15.12
C ALA A 82 -19.62 -12.34 15.10
N GLN A 83 -20.40 -12.73 14.08
CA GLN A 83 -21.82 -12.40 13.94
C GLN A 83 -22.68 -12.98 15.08
N ARG A 84 -22.48 -14.27 15.42
CA ARG A 84 -23.20 -14.92 16.54
C ARG A 84 -22.96 -14.22 17.88
N ARG A 85 -21.79 -13.63 18.07
CA ARG A 85 -21.43 -12.87 19.28
C ARG A 85 -21.90 -11.41 19.26
N GLY A 86 -22.72 -11.00 18.27
CA GLY A 86 -23.31 -9.66 18.21
C GLY A 86 -22.36 -8.54 17.79
N MET A 87 -21.22 -8.87 17.15
CA MET A 87 -20.22 -7.88 16.71
C MET A 87 -20.61 -7.15 15.41
N ASN A 88 -21.87 -6.71 15.31
CA ASN A 88 -22.44 -6.14 14.10
C ASN A 88 -21.89 -4.74 13.76
N ASN A 89 -21.32 -4.01 14.72
CA ASN A 89 -21.09 -2.56 14.55
C ASN A 89 -19.93 -2.13 13.64
N ARG A 90 -19.21 -3.07 12.99
CA ARG A 90 -18.31 -2.77 11.85
C ARG A 90 -18.27 -3.84 10.76
N ILE A 91 -18.73 -5.05 11.06
CA ILE A 91 -18.81 -6.15 10.09
C ILE A 91 -20.19 -6.15 9.37
N ALA A 92 -21.20 -5.48 9.94
CA ALA A 92 -22.58 -5.52 9.48
C ALA A 92 -23.24 -4.13 9.28
N SER A 93 -22.52 -3.13 8.76
CA SER A 93 -23.20 -1.98 8.16
C SER A 93 -23.64 -2.32 6.73
N GLY A 94 -24.60 -3.24 6.57
CA GLY A 94 -25.42 -3.45 5.36
C GLY A 94 -24.75 -3.76 4.01
N HIS A 95 -23.43 -3.71 3.91
CA HIS A 95 -22.67 -3.82 2.68
C HIS A 95 -21.31 -4.48 2.92
N PHE A 96 -21.32 -5.77 3.27
CA PHE A 96 -20.08 -6.56 3.43
C PHE A 96 -19.19 -6.47 2.17
N SER A 97 -19.79 -6.45 0.98
CA SER A 97 -19.15 -6.23 -0.33
C SER A 97 -18.47 -4.86 -0.52
N ILE A 98 -18.71 -3.88 0.37
CA ILE A 98 -18.09 -2.55 0.27
C ILE A 98 -16.89 -2.42 1.22
N SER A 99 -16.74 -3.32 2.20
CA SER A 99 -15.57 -3.36 3.08
C SER A 99 -14.35 -3.99 2.39
N LEU A 100 -13.12 -3.58 2.77
CA LEU A 100 -11.90 -4.19 2.23
C LEU A 100 -11.84 -5.70 2.48
N ILE A 101 -12.21 -6.17 3.69
CA ILE A 101 -12.26 -7.60 4.00
C ILE A 101 -13.25 -8.35 3.10
N GLY A 102 -14.45 -7.82 2.89
CA GLY A 102 -15.43 -8.48 2.03
C GLY A 102 -14.99 -8.55 0.57
N ASN A 103 -14.29 -7.52 0.08
CA ASN A 103 -13.69 -7.55 -1.24
C ASN A 103 -12.57 -8.61 -1.35
N LEU A 104 -11.70 -8.70 -0.34
CA LEU A 104 -10.64 -9.73 -0.30
C LEU A 104 -11.21 -11.16 -0.18
N MET A 105 -12.30 -11.34 0.58
CA MET A 105 -13.01 -12.63 0.64
C MET A 105 -13.62 -12.99 -0.71
N ASN A 106 -14.26 -12.03 -1.39
CA ASN A 106 -14.85 -12.25 -2.70
C ASN A 106 -13.78 -12.55 -3.76
N ASP A 107 -12.67 -11.81 -3.74
CA ASP A 107 -11.49 -12.07 -4.59
C ASP A 107 -10.96 -13.50 -4.39
N LEU A 108 -10.80 -13.95 -3.14
CA LEU A 108 -10.36 -15.31 -2.82
C LEU A 108 -11.35 -16.38 -3.30
N ALA A 109 -12.65 -16.20 -3.06
CA ALA A 109 -13.67 -17.15 -3.46
C ALA A 109 -13.78 -17.27 -4.99
N LEU A 110 -13.70 -16.14 -5.70
CA LEU A 110 -13.68 -16.11 -7.16
C LEU A 110 -12.39 -16.74 -7.70
N PHE A 111 -11.24 -16.48 -7.09
CA PHE A 111 -9.98 -17.13 -7.42
C PHE A 111 -10.07 -18.65 -7.33
N HIS A 112 -10.55 -19.20 -6.21
CA HIS A 112 -10.72 -20.65 -6.04
C HIS A 112 -11.67 -21.23 -7.07
N ARG A 113 -12.80 -20.56 -7.31
CA ARG A 113 -13.76 -20.99 -8.34
C ARG A 113 -13.12 -21.02 -9.72
N GLU A 114 -12.43 -19.94 -10.11
CA GLU A 114 -11.77 -19.85 -11.41
C GLU A 114 -10.72 -20.96 -11.57
N GLN A 115 -9.90 -21.18 -10.54
CA GLN A 115 -8.87 -22.21 -10.53
C GLN A 115 -9.44 -23.62 -10.75
N THR A 116 -10.64 -23.91 -10.23
CA THR A 116 -11.31 -25.21 -10.46
C THR A 116 -11.93 -25.35 -11.85
N THR A 117 -12.17 -24.24 -12.55
CA THR A 117 -12.81 -24.23 -13.88
C THR A 117 -11.83 -24.11 -15.04
N LEU A 118 -10.62 -23.59 -14.79
CA LEU A 118 -9.60 -23.44 -15.82
C LEU A 118 -9.14 -24.81 -16.36
N PRO A 119 -8.86 -24.92 -17.67
CA PRO A 119 -8.32 -26.14 -18.25
C PRO A 119 -6.91 -26.42 -17.71
N HIS A 120 -6.43 -27.65 -17.85
CA HIS A 120 -5.04 -27.97 -17.49
C HIS A 120 -4.04 -27.08 -18.27
N GLY A 121 -3.11 -26.46 -17.55
CA GLY A 121 -2.10 -25.57 -18.12
C GLY A 121 -1.53 -24.62 -17.07
N ASP A 122 -0.53 -23.84 -17.47
CA ASP A 122 -0.03 -22.73 -16.66
C ASP A 122 -0.90 -21.50 -16.89
N HIS A 123 -1.62 -21.09 -15.83
CA HIS A 123 -2.49 -19.91 -15.82
C HIS A 123 -2.05 -18.90 -14.78
N GLU A 124 -0.83 -18.99 -14.23
CA GLU A 124 -0.39 -18.13 -13.13
C GLU A 124 -0.46 -16.65 -13.53
N GLY A 125 -0.03 -16.32 -14.75
CA GLY A 125 -0.06 -14.95 -15.26
C GLY A 125 -1.49 -14.41 -15.45
N TYR A 126 -2.42 -15.27 -15.88
CA TYR A 126 -3.84 -14.91 -15.98
C TYR A 126 -4.43 -14.67 -14.59
N LEU A 127 -4.23 -15.60 -13.65
CA LEU A 127 -4.76 -15.50 -12.30
C LEU A 127 -4.20 -14.27 -11.56
N ALA A 128 -2.89 -14.00 -11.69
CA ALA A 128 -2.25 -12.82 -11.09
C ALA A 128 -2.76 -11.49 -11.67
N ALA A 129 -3.16 -11.46 -12.95
CA ALA A 129 -3.73 -10.27 -13.56
C ALA A 129 -5.16 -9.97 -13.07
N HIS A 130 -5.90 -10.97 -12.61
CA HIS A 130 -7.33 -10.86 -12.27
C HIS A 130 -7.60 -10.87 -10.78
N TYR A 131 -6.81 -11.60 -9.98
CA TYR A 131 -7.07 -11.81 -8.56
C TYR A 131 -5.91 -11.31 -7.70
N VAL A 132 -6.22 -10.49 -6.70
CA VAL A 132 -5.20 -9.92 -5.82
C VAL A 132 -4.60 -11.00 -4.91
N HIS A 133 -5.37 -12.02 -4.54
CA HIS A 133 -4.86 -13.19 -3.82
C HIS A 133 -3.72 -13.88 -4.59
N ALA A 134 -3.94 -14.17 -5.87
CA ALA A 134 -2.93 -14.79 -6.74
C ALA A 134 -1.72 -13.87 -6.93
N ALA A 135 -1.96 -12.57 -7.19
CA ALA A 135 -0.89 -11.59 -7.36
C ALA A 135 -0.01 -11.46 -6.10
N SER A 136 -0.62 -11.46 -4.92
CA SER A 136 0.08 -11.37 -3.64
C SER A 136 0.97 -12.60 -3.38
N ALA A 137 0.55 -13.78 -3.85
CA ALA A 137 1.37 -14.99 -3.77
C ALA A 137 2.63 -14.89 -4.64
N VAL A 138 2.51 -14.35 -5.86
CA VAL A 138 3.65 -14.08 -6.75
C VAL A 138 4.61 -13.07 -6.10
N VAL A 139 4.10 -11.96 -5.59
CA VAL A 139 4.91 -10.94 -4.91
C VAL A 139 5.64 -11.52 -3.70
N ARG A 140 4.96 -12.35 -2.90
CA ARG A 140 5.59 -13.03 -1.75
C ARG A 140 6.74 -13.92 -2.19
N ARG A 141 6.53 -14.77 -3.19
CA ARG A 141 7.55 -15.66 -3.74
C ARG A 141 8.76 -14.89 -4.26
N HIS A 142 8.53 -13.76 -4.96
CA HIS A 142 9.60 -12.87 -5.43
C HIS A 142 10.44 -12.32 -4.27
N CYS A 143 9.81 -11.91 -3.17
CA CYS A 143 10.51 -11.40 -2.00
C CYS A 143 11.31 -12.46 -1.23
N GLU A 144 11.00 -13.75 -1.41
CA GLU A 144 11.71 -14.88 -0.79
C GLU A 144 12.96 -15.28 -1.59
N GLN A 145 13.08 -14.82 -2.84
CA GLN A 145 14.23 -15.11 -3.67
C GLN A 145 15.42 -14.20 -3.32
N PRO A 146 16.66 -14.73 -3.32
CA PRO A 146 17.84 -13.90 -3.12
C PRO A 146 17.94 -12.85 -4.24
N VAL A 147 18.07 -11.58 -3.84
CA VAL A 147 18.36 -10.51 -4.80
C VAL A 147 19.81 -10.68 -5.27
N ALA A 148 20.00 -10.90 -6.57
CA ALA A 148 21.34 -10.91 -7.14
C ALA A 148 21.97 -9.52 -6.93
N PRO A 149 23.24 -9.43 -6.45
CA PRO A 149 23.87 -8.15 -6.19
C PRO A 149 23.87 -7.28 -7.44
N ALA A 150 23.65 -5.97 -7.26
CA ALA A 150 23.73 -5.01 -8.34
C ALA A 150 25.11 -5.13 -9.00
N GLN A 151 25.13 -5.38 -10.31
CA GLN A 151 26.38 -5.39 -11.08
C GLN A 151 26.86 -3.96 -11.38
N ASP A 152 25.99 -2.97 -11.18
CA ASP A 152 26.22 -1.55 -11.45
C ASP A 152 25.73 -0.73 -10.25
N THR A 153 26.55 0.23 -9.80
CA THR A 153 26.22 1.16 -8.70
C THR A 153 25.65 2.48 -9.21
N GLN A 154 25.41 2.62 -10.51
CA GLN A 154 24.84 3.83 -11.07
C GLN A 154 23.38 4.01 -10.63
N GLN A 155 23.07 5.21 -10.14
CA GLN A 155 21.71 5.60 -9.78
C GLN A 155 20.81 5.59 -11.02
N LEU A 156 19.93 4.59 -11.13
CA LEU A 156 19.04 4.42 -12.28
C LEU A 156 17.83 5.34 -12.23
N ILE A 157 17.20 5.43 -11.05
CA ILE A 157 15.95 6.17 -10.86
C ILE A 157 16.26 7.68 -10.79
N PRO A 158 15.60 8.52 -11.61
CA PRO A 158 15.80 9.96 -11.58
C PRO A 158 15.58 10.57 -10.18
N ARG A 159 16.44 11.51 -9.79
CA ARG A 159 16.29 12.30 -8.56
C ARG A 159 15.20 13.36 -8.71
N ARG A 160 13.96 12.89 -8.86
CA ARG A 160 12.77 13.70 -9.09
C ARG A 160 11.68 13.22 -8.15
N VAL A 161 11.03 14.14 -7.46
CA VAL A 161 9.89 13.84 -6.59
C VAL A 161 8.65 14.52 -7.12
N VAL A 162 7.57 13.76 -7.24
CA VAL A 162 6.25 14.26 -7.57
C VAL A 162 5.26 13.99 -6.43
N GLN A 163 4.42 14.98 -6.14
CA GLN A 163 3.28 14.82 -5.25
C GLN A 163 2.01 15.38 -5.90
N TYR A 164 0.85 14.85 -5.51
CA TYR A 164 -0.45 15.28 -6.03
C TYR A 164 -1.36 15.73 -4.90
N TRP A 165 -1.98 16.91 -5.06
CA TRP A 165 -3.08 17.37 -4.23
C TRP A 165 -4.10 18.06 -5.12
N ASN A 166 -5.36 17.61 -5.11
CA ASN A 166 -6.39 18.02 -6.07
C ASN A 166 -6.56 19.54 -6.16
N ASP A 167 -6.47 20.24 -5.03
CA ASP A 167 -6.64 21.68 -4.96
C ASP A 167 -5.35 22.45 -5.27
N PRO A 168 -5.44 23.61 -5.95
CA PRO A 168 -4.27 24.43 -6.23
C PRO A 168 -3.61 24.96 -4.95
N LYS A 169 -4.37 25.10 -3.85
CA LYS A 169 -3.90 25.56 -2.53
C LYS A 169 -4.16 24.47 -1.48
N PRO A 170 -3.19 23.58 -1.19
CA PRO A 170 -3.31 22.62 -0.11
C PRO A 170 -3.44 23.32 1.26
N PRO A 171 -4.04 22.66 2.28
CA PRO A 171 -3.98 23.14 3.66
C PRO A 171 -2.53 23.27 4.15
N GLN A 172 -2.26 24.23 5.04
CA GLN A 172 -0.90 24.47 5.55
C GLN A 172 -0.24 23.20 6.10
N SER A 173 -1.00 22.39 6.86
CA SER A 173 -0.49 21.14 7.43
C SER A 173 0.00 20.14 6.36
N VAL A 174 -0.58 20.18 5.16
CA VAL A 174 -0.14 19.35 4.02
C VAL A 174 1.07 20.00 3.35
N THR A 175 1.06 21.33 3.18
CA THR A 175 2.22 22.06 2.63
C THR A 175 3.48 21.87 3.48
N ASP A 176 3.35 21.83 4.81
CA ASP A 176 4.46 21.56 5.73
C ASP A 176 5.02 20.13 5.57
N ILE A 177 4.17 19.18 5.18
CA ILE A 177 4.58 17.80 4.85
C ILE A 177 5.27 17.79 3.49
N MET A 178 4.66 18.39 2.46
CA MET A 178 5.27 18.51 1.12
C MET A 178 6.64 19.18 1.17
N HIS A 179 6.83 20.14 2.08
CA HIS A 179 8.10 20.83 2.28
C HIS A 179 9.25 19.87 2.61
N SER A 180 8.99 18.76 3.32
CA SER A 180 10.02 17.77 3.65
C SER A 180 10.62 17.07 2.43
N TRP A 181 9.90 17.07 1.31
CA TRP A 181 10.37 16.54 0.03
C TRP A 181 10.96 17.63 -0.86
N SER A 182 10.25 18.77 -0.96
CA SER A 182 10.65 19.86 -1.88
C SER A 182 11.92 20.60 -1.46
N SER A 183 12.31 20.53 -0.18
CA SER A 183 13.50 21.18 0.35
C SER A 183 14.78 20.34 0.24
N LEU A 184 14.69 19.12 -0.30
CA LEU A 184 15.87 18.26 -0.47
C LEU A 184 16.86 18.88 -1.47
N PRO A 185 18.17 18.88 -1.17
CA PRO A 185 19.17 19.40 -2.08
C PRO A 185 19.29 18.51 -3.33
N GLY A 186 19.39 19.14 -4.51
CA GLY A 186 19.60 18.44 -5.77
C GLY A 186 18.43 17.57 -6.22
N ILE A 187 17.22 17.81 -5.72
CA ILE A 187 15.99 17.17 -6.20
C ILE A 187 15.25 18.07 -7.18
N GLU A 188 14.69 17.49 -8.23
CA GLU A 188 13.63 18.14 -8.99
C GLU A 188 12.29 17.85 -8.32
N TYR A 189 11.63 18.86 -7.77
CA TYR A 189 10.32 18.72 -7.14
C TYR A 189 9.20 19.28 -8.02
N GLN A 190 8.13 18.51 -8.19
CA GLN A 190 6.92 18.97 -8.86
C GLN A 190 5.67 18.61 -8.07
N ARG A 191 4.73 19.55 -7.95
CA ARG A 191 3.41 19.31 -7.37
C ARG A 191 2.32 19.49 -8.43
N PHE A 192 1.43 18.52 -8.52
CA PHE A 192 0.28 18.59 -9.41
C PHE A 192 -1.02 18.81 -8.65
N ASN A 193 -1.96 19.46 -9.32
CA ASN A 193 -3.36 19.56 -8.94
C ASN A 193 -4.24 18.98 -10.04
N THR A 194 -5.55 18.92 -9.83
CA THR A 194 -6.49 18.33 -10.80
C THR A 194 -6.34 18.95 -12.20
N GLN A 195 -6.16 20.27 -12.29
CA GLN A 195 -6.06 20.95 -13.58
C GLN A 195 -4.72 20.65 -14.26
N SER A 196 -3.60 20.75 -13.55
CA SER A 196 -2.28 20.48 -14.13
C SER A 196 -2.10 19.01 -14.48
N ALA A 197 -2.68 18.09 -13.69
CA ALA A 197 -2.67 16.65 -13.96
C ALA A 197 -3.45 16.32 -15.24
N ARG A 198 -4.66 16.88 -15.41
CA ARG A 198 -5.44 16.72 -16.64
C ARG A 198 -4.71 17.22 -17.87
N SER A 199 -4.12 18.40 -17.79
CA SER A 199 -3.35 18.97 -18.91
C SER A 199 -2.11 18.12 -19.23
N PHE A 200 -1.42 17.60 -18.22
CA PHE A 200 -0.31 16.66 -18.41
C PHE A 200 -0.78 15.38 -19.12
N LEU A 201 -1.79 14.70 -18.59
CA LEU A 201 -2.31 13.46 -19.16
C LEU A 201 -2.76 13.64 -20.62
N ARG A 202 -3.47 14.74 -20.93
CA ARG A 202 -3.92 15.05 -22.28
C ARG A 202 -2.77 15.23 -23.26
N ARG A 203 -1.71 15.93 -22.85
CA ARG A 203 -0.55 16.23 -23.69
C ARG A 203 0.35 15.02 -23.88
N THR A 204 0.53 14.20 -22.84
CA THR A 204 1.47 13.09 -22.85
C THR A 204 0.86 11.80 -23.40
N PHE A 205 -0.38 11.48 -23.03
CA PHE A 205 -1.04 10.20 -23.35
C PHE A 205 -2.32 10.34 -24.18
N GLY A 206 -2.70 11.58 -24.53
CA GLY A 206 -3.84 11.84 -25.41
C GLY A 206 -5.19 11.97 -24.70
N ALA A 207 -6.26 12.05 -25.51
CA ALA A 207 -7.62 12.37 -25.03
C ALA A 207 -8.20 11.29 -24.11
N ASP A 208 -7.80 10.04 -24.33
CA ASP A 208 -8.34 8.89 -23.61
C ASP A 208 -7.86 8.86 -22.16
N TYR A 209 -6.60 9.19 -21.89
CA TYR A 209 -6.07 9.31 -20.54
C TYR A 209 -6.63 10.53 -19.79
N GLU A 210 -6.86 11.67 -20.48
CA GLU A 210 -7.61 12.77 -19.87
C GLU A 210 -9.03 12.33 -19.49
N ARG A 211 -9.70 11.56 -20.37
CA ARG A 211 -11.04 11.03 -20.14
C ARG A 211 -11.07 10.01 -19.00
N ALA A 212 -10.08 9.12 -18.91
CA ALA A 212 -9.92 8.16 -17.83
C ALA A 212 -9.83 8.89 -16.47
N PHE A 213 -8.95 9.89 -16.36
CA PHE A 213 -8.81 10.68 -15.14
C PHE A 213 -10.10 11.42 -14.76
N LYS A 214 -10.85 11.95 -15.74
CA LYS A 214 -12.17 12.56 -15.50
C LYS A 214 -13.23 11.56 -15.01
N ARG A 215 -13.04 10.27 -15.28
CA ARG A 215 -13.96 9.18 -14.87
C ARG A 215 -13.64 8.61 -13.48
N ALA A 216 -12.56 9.07 -12.83
CA ALA A 216 -12.29 8.72 -11.44
C ALA A 216 -13.47 9.10 -10.54
N ASN A 217 -13.93 8.15 -9.71
CA ASN A 217 -15.08 8.34 -8.82
C ASN A 217 -14.77 9.27 -7.64
N ASN A 218 -13.50 9.38 -7.28
CA ASN A 218 -13.04 10.20 -6.17
C ASN A 218 -11.60 10.70 -6.39
N ILE A 219 -11.15 11.58 -5.51
CA ILE A 219 -9.81 12.21 -5.58
C ILE A 219 -8.69 11.18 -5.47
N ALA A 220 -8.87 10.13 -4.66
CA ALA A 220 -7.85 9.08 -4.47
C ALA A 220 -7.66 8.26 -5.75
N GLU A 221 -8.74 7.86 -6.43
CA GLU A 221 -8.65 7.20 -7.74
C GLU A 221 -7.92 8.05 -8.79
N GLY A 222 -8.17 9.37 -8.79
CA GLY A 222 -7.46 10.29 -9.65
C GLY A 222 -5.96 10.36 -9.33
N ALA A 223 -5.61 10.42 -8.04
CA ALA A 223 -4.22 10.44 -7.59
C ALA A 223 -3.47 9.13 -7.90
N ASP A 224 -4.15 7.99 -7.72
CA ASP A 224 -3.69 6.66 -8.09
C ASP A 224 -3.41 6.53 -9.58
N PHE A 225 -4.29 7.03 -10.44
CA PHE A 225 -4.04 6.99 -11.87
C PHE A 225 -2.92 7.96 -12.28
N PHE A 226 -2.92 9.18 -11.72
CA PHE A 226 -1.91 10.19 -12.01
C PHE A 226 -0.50 9.72 -11.64
N ARG A 227 -0.30 9.08 -10.47
CA ARG A 227 1.04 8.64 -10.03
C ARG A 227 1.66 7.65 -11.01
N LEU A 228 0.86 6.69 -11.49
CA LEU A 228 1.31 5.69 -12.47
C LEU A 228 1.69 6.35 -13.79
N CYS A 229 0.85 7.26 -14.29
CA CYS A 229 1.11 7.98 -15.54
C CYS A 229 2.33 8.90 -15.45
N TYR A 230 2.52 9.57 -14.31
CA TYR A 230 3.69 10.42 -14.10
C TYR A 230 4.97 9.59 -14.09
N LEU A 231 5.00 8.53 -13.28
CA LEU A 231 6.16 7.64 -13.17
C LEU A 231 6.46 6.95 -14.50
N ARG A 232 5.45 6.57 -15.28
CA ARG A 232 5.63 6.05 -16.64
C ARG A 232 6.44 7.03 -17.49
N HIS A 233 6.03 8.30 -17.55
CA HIS A 233 6.63 9.25 -18.48
C HIS A 233 7.97 9.82 -17.99
N TYR A 234 8.05 10.14 -16.71
CA TYR A 234 9.14 10.93 -16.13
C TYR A 234 10.03 10.13 -15.18
N GLY A 235 9.59 8.96 -14.71
CA GLY A 235 10.21 8.25 -13.61
C GLY A 235 10.29 9.09 -12.34
N GLY A 236 11.25 8.73 -11.49
CA GLY A 236 11.49 9.37 -10.20
C GLY A 236 10.71 8.71 -9.07
N VAL A 237 10.31 9.50 -8.09
CA VAL A 237 9.61 9.09 -6.88
C VAL A 237 8.27 9.78 -6.81
N TYR A 238 7.22 8.99 -6.69
CA TYR A 238 5.95 9.48 -6.20
C TYR A 238 5.88 9.28 -4.69
N ALA A 239 5.38 10.28 -3.97
CA ALA A 239 4.97 10.17 -2.58
C ALA A 239 3.58 10.80 -2.40
N ASP A 240 2.73 10.19 -1.59
CA ASP A 240 1.47 10.82 -1.19
C ASP A 240 1.76 12.19 -0.53
N ALA A 241 0.86 13.15 -0.79
CA ALA A 241 1.05 14.54 -0.37
C ALA A 241 1.08 14.75 1.15
N ASP A 242 0.57 13.79 1.89
CA ASP A 242 0.43 13.75 3.34
C ASP A 242 1.35 12.72 4.01
N ASP A 243 2.33 12.21 3.27
CA ASP A 243 3.43 11.38 3.78
C ASP A 243 4.68 12.24 3.93
N ARG A 244 5.25 12.29 5.14
CA ARG A 244 6.41 13.15 5.46
C ARG A 244 7.70 12.36 5.34
N LEU A 245 8.61 12.81 4.50
CA LEU A 245 9.99 12.36 4.53
C LEU A 245 10.68 12.93 5.78
N TYR A 246 11.25 12.08 6.61
CA TYR A 246 12.05 12.50 7.76
C TYR A 246 13.44 11.86 7.78
N GLY A 247 13.62 10.77 7.05
CA GLY A 247 14.92 10.13 6.82
C GLY A 247 15.56 10.58 5.51
N GLN A 248 16.29 9.67 4.88
CA GLN A 248 17.09 9.92 3.68
C GLN A 248 16.39 9.37 2.43
N LEU A 249 16.23 10.21 1.41
CA LEU A 249 15.68 9.78 0.12
C LEU A 249 16.51 8.65 -0.51
N ASP A 250 17.83 8.69 -0.37
CA ASP A 250 18.73 7.71 -1.00
C ASP A 250 18.52 6.29 -0.44
N ALA A 251 18.07 6.17 0.81
CA ALA A 251 17.69 4.89 1.40
C ALA A 251 16.41 4.29 0.78
N LEU A 252 15.61 5.09 0.06
CA LEU A 252 14.45 4.64 -0.70
C LEU A 252 14.79 4.35 -2.17
N LEU A 253 16.01 4.65 -2.61
CA LEU A 253 16.44 4.61 -4.01
C LEU A 253 17.68 3.73 -4.26
N PRO A 254 17.70 2.48 -3.79
CA PRO A 254 18.83 1.59 -4.01
C PRO A 254 19.08 1.30 -5.50
N ALA A 255 20.34 1.12 -5.88
CA ALA A 255 20.77 1.03 -7.29
C ALA A 255 20.52 -0.36 -7.95
N GLU A 256 20.00 -1.34 -7.22
CA GLU A 256 19.79 -2.71 -7.73
C GLU A 256 18.57 -2.91 -8.64
N ALA A 257 17.72 -1.91 -8.82
CA ALA A 257 16.47 -2.08 -9.57
C ALA A 257 15.99 -0.78 -10.23
N GLY A 258 15.32 -0.94 -11.38
CA GLY A 258 14.65 0.14 -12.09
C GLY A 258 13.30 0.50 -11.50
N MET A 259 12.73 -0.33 -10.64
CA MET A 259 11.52 -0.02 -9.87
C MET A 259 11.65 -0.50 -8.43
N ILE A 260 11.33 0.40 -7.49
CA ILE A 260 11.32 0.15 -6.06
C ILE A 260 9.91 0.30 -5.53
N CYS A 261 9.47 -0.70 -4.77
CA CYS A 261 8.17 -0.75 -4.13
C CYS A 261 8.29 -1.29 -2.71
N PHE A 262 7.24 -1.08 -1.91
CA PHE A 262 7.17 -1.55 -0.53
C PHE A 262 5.97 -2.48 -0.35
N ARG A 263 6.18 -3.62 0.32
CA ARG A 263 5.14 -4.62 0.57
C ARG A 263 4.50 -4.40 1.93
N GLU A 264 3.21 -4.10 1.93
CA GLU A 264 2.39 -4.00 3.15
C GLU A 264 2.35 -5.36 3.90
N PRO A 265 2.05 -5.36 5.22
CA PRO A 265 2.05 -6.57 6.05
C PRO A 265 1.23 -7.77 5.53
N PHE A 266 0.27 -7.53 4.63
CA PHE A 266 -0.66 -8.54 4.13
C PHE A 266 -0.37 -8.94 2.67
N GLY A 267 0.82 -8.63 2.16
CA GLY A 267 1.33 -9.14 0.89
C GLY A 267 1.10 -8.24 -0.33
N THR A 268 0.31 -7.17 -0.18
CA THR A 268 0.05 -6.19 -1.24
C THR A 268 1.17 -5.17 -1.36
N ILE A 269 1.36 -4.62 -2.55
CA ILE A 269 2.29 -3.53 -2.79
C ILE A 269 1.64 -2.21 -2.40
N ALA A 270 2.27 -1.48 -1.49
CA ALA A 270 1.89 -0.13 -1.12
C ALA A 270 2.06 0.80 -2.33
N ASN A 271 1.08 1.67 -2.58
CA ASN A 271 1.12 2.59 -3.71
C ASN A 271 1.44 4.04 -3.32
N ASN A 272 1.50 4.36 -2.02
CA ASN A 272 1.72 5.72 -1.48
C ASN A 272 3.15 6.21 -1.71
N VAL A 273 4.13 5.32 -1.80
CA VAL A 273 5.50 5.65 -2.24
C VAL A 273 5.96 4.63 -3.28
N ILE A 274 6.29 5.09 -4.46
CA ILE A 274 6.77 4.26 -5.59
C ILE A 274 7.92 5.00 -6.24
N ALA A 275 9.01 4.29 -6.52
CA ALA A 275 10.11 4.84 -7.30
C ALA A 275 10.31 4.00 -8.57
N ALA A 276 10.50 4.64 -9.71
CA ALA A 276 10.72 3.94 -10.96
C ALA A 276 11.52 4.77 -11.98
N VAL A 277 12.20 4.08 -12.87
CA VAL A 277 12.70 4.67 -14.12
C VAL A 277 11.54 4.98 -15.07
N PRO A 278 11.70 5.96 -15.98
CA PRO A 278 10.74 6.17 -17.06
C PRO A 278 10.54 4.87 -17.86
N GLU A 279 9.29 4.62 -18.27
CA GLU A 279 8.86 3.48 -19.07
C GLU A 279 9.20 2.10 -18.47
N HIS A 280 9.36 2.01 -17.14
CA HIS A 280 9.49 0.71 -16.49
C HIS A 280 8.28 -0.19 -16.84
N PRO A 281 8.47 -1.42 -17.36
CA PRO A 281 7.37 -2.21 -17.93
C PRO A 281 6.21 -2.49 -16.96
N ALA A 282 6.51 -2.72 -15.68
CA ALA A 282 5.47 -2.90 -14.66
C ALA A 282 4.64 -1.62 -14.41
N ILE A 283 5.24 -0.43 -14.51
CA ILE A 283 4.54 0.86 -14.37
C ILE A 283 3.71 1.15 -15.63
N VAL A 284 4.23 0.82 -16.81
CA VAL A 284 3.49 0.89 -18.07
C VAL A 284 2.22 0.06 -17.97
N LEU A 285 2.35 -1.23 -17.63
CA LEU A 285 1.22 -2.14 -17.44
C LEU A 285 0.22 -1.63 -16.40
N ALA A 286 0.70 -1.17 -15.24
CA ALA A 286 -0.18 -0.60 -14.21
C ALA A 286 -0.95 0.62 -14.71
N SER A 287 -0.29 1.54 -15.44
CA SER A 287 -0.95 2.74 -15.98
C SER A 287 -2.03 2.38 -17.01
N GLU A 288 -1.81 1.35 -17.83
CA GLU A 288 -2.73 0.90 -18.86
C GLU A 288 -3.93 0.18 -18.25
N MET A 289 -3.69 -0.72 -17.29
CA MET A 289 -4.77 -1.37 -16.53
C MET A 289 -5.65 -0.35 -15.81
N ALA A 290 -5.06 0.68 -15.20
CA ALA A 290 -5.82 1.73 -14.51
C ALA A 290 -6.61 2.60 -15.51
N ALA A 291 -6.03 2.93 -16.67
CA ALA A 291 -6.73 3.65 -17.73
C ALA A 291 -7.94 2.86 -18.24
N GLU A 292 -7.74 1.57 -18.53
CA GLU A 292 -8.80 0.66 -18.97
C GLU A 292 -9.92 0.58 -17.95
N ALA A 293 -9.61 0.32 -16.68
CA ALA A 293 -10.63 0.18 -15.64
C ALA A 293 -11.46 1.46 -15.45
N LEU A 294 -10.83 2.64 -15.53
CA LEU A 294 -11.51 3.93 -15.48
C LEU A 294 -12.36 4.22 -16.73
N LEU A 295 -11.89 3.80 -17.91
CA LEU A 295 -12.64 3.93 -19.16
C LEU A 295 -13.81 2.96 -19.22
N SER A 296 -13.66 1.72 -18.76
CA SER A 296 -14.73 0.72 -18.71
C SER A 296 -15.75 1.00 -17.60
N ARG A 297 -15.43 1.90 -16.67
CA ARG A 297 -16.21 2.19 -15.46
C ARG A 297 -16.42 0.93 -14.63
N ASP A 298 -15.34 0.18 -14.44
CA ASP A 298 -15.36 -1.04 -13.66
C ASP A 298 -15.97 -0.78 -12.29
N ASN A 299 -16.90 -1.65 -11.90
CA ASN A 299 -17.61 -1.58 -10.63
C ASN A 299 -16.79 -2.23 -9.50
N ASP A 300 -15.50 -1.88 -9.45
CA ASP A 300 -14.57 -2.28 -8.39
C ASP A 300 -14.29 -1.08 -7.48
N ASN A 301 -13.84 -1.36 -6.25
CA ASN A 301 -13.48 -0.33 -5.30
C ASN A 301 -12.18 0.38 -5.73
N THR A 302 -11.92 1.56 -5.17
CA THR A 302 -10.71 2.35 -5.46
C THR A 302 -9.42 1.55 -5.26
N TRP A 303 -9.38 0.69 -4.25
CA TRP A 303 -8.20 -0.11 -3.89
C TRP A 303 -7.82 -1.15 -4.96
N GLY A 304 -8.80 -1.85 -5.54
CA GLY A 304 -8.61 -2.87 -6.59
C GLY A 304 -8.55 -2.30 -8.00
N LYS A 305 -9.21 -1.17 -8.23
CA LYS A 305 -9.34 -0.53 -9.54
C LYS A 305 -8.19 0.39 -9.95
N THR A 306 -7.60 1.12 -9.01
CA THR A 306 -6.47 2.04 -9.27
C THR A 306 -5.41 2.00 -8.19
N GLY A 307 -5.77 1.56 -6.99
CA GLY A 307 -4.93 1.57 -5.80
C GLY A 307 -3.95 0.39 -5.66
N PRO A 308 -3.58 0.03 -4.41
CA PRO A 308 -2.62 -1.04 -4.12
C PRO A 308 -2.95 -2.39 -4.75
N GLY A 309 -4.23 -2.76 -4.84
CA GLY A 309 -4.66 -4.01 -5.45
C GLY A 309 -4.33 -4.07 -6.95
N LEU A 310 -4.58 -2.98 -7.69
CA LEU A 310 -4.20 -2.89 -9.10
C LEU A 310 -2.68 -2.95 -9.28
N LEU A 311 -1.94 -2.17 -8.51
CA LEU A 311 -0.47 -2.14 -8.59
C LEU A 311 0.12 -3.53 -8.31
N THR A 312 -0.42 -4.24 -7.31
CA THR A 312 -0.02 -5.61 -6.99
C THR A 312 -0.26 -6.56 -8.17
N ARG A 313 -1.45 -6.52 -8.81
CA ARG A 313 -1.77 -7.34 -9.99
C ARG A 313 -0.86 -7.02 -11.18
N ALA A 314 -0.60 -5.75 -11.44
CA ALA A 314 0.28 -5.33 -12.54
C ALA A 314 1.72 -5.80 -12.33
N VAL A 315 2.29 -5.57 -11.14
CA VAL A 315 3.66 -6.00 -10.83
C VAL A 315 3.76 -7.53 -10.83
N ALA A 316 2.81 -8.24 -10.23
CA ALA A 316 2.79 -9.70 -10.27
C ALA A 316 2.73 -10.24 -11.70
N SER A 317 1.87 -9.66 -12.55
CA SER A 317 1.76 -10.05 -13.96
C SER A 317 3.06 -9.82 -14.73
N TYR A 318 3.78 -8.75 -14.41
CA TYR A 318 5.11 -8.49 -14.97
C TYR A 318 6.13 -9.55 -14.52
N LEU A 319 6.16 -9.86 -13.21
CA LEU A 319 7.08 -10.84 -12.63
C LEU A 319 6.86 -12.25 -13.20
N VAL A 320 5.61 -12.69 -13.37
CA VAL A 320 5.30 -14.01 -13.97
C VAL A 320 5.81 -14.09 -15.41
N ARG A 321 5.76 -12.99 -16.16
CA ARG A 321 6.26 -12.94 -17.56
C ARG A 321 7.78 -12.85 -17.65
N THR A 322 8.45 -12.51 -16.55
CA THR A 322 9.89 -12.24 -16.50
C THR A 322 10.56 -13.20 -15.52
N THR A 323 10.54 -14.49 -15.86
CA THR A 323 11.21 -15.56 -15.10
C THR A 323 12.74 -15.59 -15.31
N ASP A 324 13.28 -14.69 -16.12
CA ASP A 324 14.68 -14.68 -16.51
C ASP A 324 15.55 -13.88 -15.53
N THR A 325 16.45 -14.57 -14.86
CA THR A 325 17.47 -13.98 -13.97
C THR A 325 18.45 -13.05 -14.69
N SER A 326 18.46 -13.01 -16.03
CA SER A 326 19.31 -12.14 -16.85
C SER A 326 18.71 -10.77 -17.15
N LEU A 327 17.56 -10.42 -16.57
CA LEU A 327 16.95 -9.10 -16.75
C LEU A 327 17.95 -7.97 -16.45
N PRO A 328 18.08 -6.98 -17.37
CA PRO A 328 18.84 -5.77 -17.12
C PRO A 328 18.36 -5.07 -15.83
N THR A 329 19.28 -4.50 -15.04
CA THR A 329 18.97 -3.85 -13.75
C THR A 329 17.83 -2.83 -13.86
N ILE A 330 17.77 -2.09 -14.97
CA ILE A 330 16.73 -1.09 -15.27
C ILE A 330 15.31 -1.66 -15.41
N GLN A 331 15.16 -2.98 -15.60
CA GLN A 331 13.86 -3.66 -15.65
C GLN A 331 13.56 -4.47 -14.38
N ARG A 332 14.51 -4.57 -13.45
CA ARG A 332 14.29 -5.30 -12.20
C ARG A 332 13.36 -4.53 -11.28
N VAL A 333 12.56 -5.30 -10.53
CA VAL A 333 11.69 -4.79 -9.46
C VAL A 333 12.26 -5.24 -8.11
N ALA A 334 12.60 -4.29 -7.24
CA ALA A 334 12.89 -4.56 -5.84
C ALA A 334 11.66 -4.23 -4.99
N ILE A 335 11.27 -5.17 -4.12
CA ILE A 335 10.12 -5.03 -3.23
C ILE A 335 10.61 -5.19 -1.80
N TYR A 336 10.64 -4.09 -1.06
CA TYR A 336 11.12 -4.08 0.33
C TYR A 336 10.00 -4.28 1.34
N PRO A 337 10.31 -4.81 2.52
CA PRO A 337 9.38 -4.76 3.65
C PRO A 337 8.96 -3.33 3.98
N ASN A 338 7.68 -3.13 4.29
CA ASN A 338 7.11 -1.82 4.57
C ASN A 338 7.72 -1.13 5.80
N TYR A 339 8.21 -1.87 6.79
CA TYR A 339 8.96 -1.27 7.90
C TYR A 339 10.21 -0.48 7.44
N MET A 340 10.82 -0.81 6.29
CA MET A 340 11.96 -0.05 5.76
C MET A 340 11.53 1.33 5.25
N LEU A 341 10.34 1.41 4.63
CA LEU A 341 9.71 2.68 4.28
C LEU A 341 9.48 3.52 5.54
N TYR A 342 8.95 2.90 6.61
CA TYR A 342 8.63 3.60 7.85
C TYR A 342 9.84 4.19 8.57
N ARG A 343 11.07 3.74 8.28
CA ARG A 343 12.31 4.34 8.79
C ARG A 343 12.67 5.66 8.10
N GLN A 344 12.09 5.93 6.93
CA GLN A 344 12.40 7.12 6.13
C GLN A 344 11.20 8.05 5.98
N VAL A 345 10.00 7.48 5.89
CA VAL A 345 8.76 8.18 5.60
C VAL A 345 7.75 7.91 6.71
N GLN A 346 7.24 8.99 7.29
CA GLN A 346 6.12 8.95 8.21
C GLN A 346 4.83 8.99 7.39
N VAL A 347 4.14 7.85 7.35
CA VAL A 347 2.89 7.70 6.61
C VAL A 347 1.67 7.90 7.51
N HIS A 348 0.49 8.05 6.91
CA HIS A 348 -0.80 8.06 7.62
C HIS A 348 -0.92 9.14 8.72
N ILE A 349 -0.29 10.30 8.49
CA ILE A 349 -0.32 11.44 9.43
C ILE A 349 -1.78 11.85 9.67
N GLN A 350 -2.16 11.97 10.94
CA GLN A 350 -3.47 12.45 11.36
C GLN A 350 -3.55 13.95 11.16
N LEU A 351 -4.16 14.37 10.06
CA LEU A 351 -4.30 15.79 9.72
C LEU A 351 -5.73 16.28 10.00
N PRO A 352 -5.93 17.53 10.43
CA PRO A 352 -7.24 18.06 10.80
C PRO A 352 -8.33 17.87 9.71
N HIS A 353 -7.95 17.96 8.43
CA HIS A 353 -8.89 17.79 7.31
C HIS A 353 -9.33 16.33 7.08
N LYS A 354 -8.57 15.33 7.57
CA LYS A 354 -8.95 13.91 7.55
C LYS A 354 -10.07 13.56 8.54
N LYS A 355 -10.41 14.47 9.47
CA LYS A 355 -11.53 14.31 10.41
C LYS A 355 -12.91 14.59 9.78
N THR A 356 -12.97 14.96 8.50
CA THR A 356 -14.23 15.23 7.79
C THR A 356 -14.73 14.00 7.02
N LYS A 357 -16.06 13.82 6.91
CA LYS A 357 -16.77 12.66 6.29
C LYS A 357 -16.39 12.31 4.83
N ARG A 358 -15.46 13.04 4.21
CA ARG A 358 -14.97 12.82 2.84
C ARG A 358 -13.74 11.91 2.75
N HIS A 359 -13.18 11.44 3.86
CA HIS A 359 -12.01 10.56 3.88
C HIS A 359 -12.42 9.10 4.13
N TRP A 360 -12.04 8.19 3.24
CA TRP A 360 -12.52 6.80 3.21
C TRP A 360 -12.12 5.96 4.45
N ASN A 361 -11.12 6.42 5.21
CA ASN A 361 -10.58 5.68 6.36
C ASN A 361 -10.90 6.31 7.73
N ALA A 362 -11.95 7.16 7.81
CA ALA A 362 -12.30 7.95 8.99
C ALA A 362 -12.60 7.14 10.28
N THR A 363 -12.65 5.81 10.23
CA THR A 363 -13.06 4.97 11.37
C THR A 363 -11.98 4.10 11.99
N THR A 364 -10.73 4.05 11.49
CA THR A 364 -9.75 3.10 12.06
C THR A 364 -8.31 3.58 12.01
N THR A 365 -7.93 4.52 12.88
CA THR A 365 -6.53 4.68 13.25
C THR A 365 -6.42 5.22 14.66
N THR A 366 -5.90 4.41 15.59
CA THR A 366 -5.43 4.88 16.90
C THR A 366 -4.09 5.58 16.68
N GLY A 367 -4.12 6.77 16.07
CA GLY A 367 -2.96 7.65 15.94
C GLY A 367 -2.89 8.63 17.11
N VAL A 368 -1.68 9.08 17.45
CA VAL A 368 -1.46 10.14 18.44
C VAL A 368 -2.02 11.47 17.91
N ASP A 369 -2.80 12.18 18.72
CA ASP A 369 -3.28 13.52 18.37
C ASP A 369 -2.11 14.52 18.44
N MET A 370 -1.67 14.99 17.28
CA MET A 370 -0.50 15.88 17.15
C MET A 370 -0.86 17.37 17.19
N ALA A 371 -2.14 17.73 17.42
CA ALA A 371 -2.54 19.13 17.63
C ALA A 371 -1.66 19.92 18.62
N PRO A 372 -1.11 19.32 19.70
CA PRO A 372 -0.19 20.02 20.62
C PRO A 372 1.17 20.39 19.99
N PHE A 373 1.65 19.63 18.99
CA PHE A 373 2.97 19.87 18.38
C PHE A 373 2.95 20.96 17.30
N PHE A 374 1.77 21.28 16.75
CA PHE A 374 1.60 22.39 15.81
C PHE A 374 1.31 23.73 16.50
N THR A 375 1.02 23.72 17.81
CA THR A 375 0.64 24.94 18.57
C THR A 375 1.73 25.44 19.51
N ALA A 376 2.84 24.70 19.66
CA ALA A 376 3.99 25.15 20.43
C ALA A 376 4.82 26.17 19.62
N SER A 377 4.31 27.41 19.55
CA SER A 377 5.17 28.57 19.30
C SER A 377 6.18 28.69 20.45
N SER A 378 7.44 28.92 20.06
CA SER A 378 8.58 29.14 20.94
C SER A 378 8.27 30.21 21.99
N SER A 379 8.07 29.80 23.25
CA SER A 379 8.39 30.67 24.38
C SER A 379 9.85 30.39 24.73
N ALA A 380 10.73 31.30 24.31
CA ALA A 380 12.07 31.38 24.86
C ALA A 380 11.96 31.62 26.38
N PRO A 381 12.83 31.02 27.20
CA PRO A 381 12.85 31.32 28.62
C PRO A 381 13.38 32.75 28.80
N SER A 382 12.56 33.63 29.37
CA SER A 382 13.01 34.88 29.97
C SER A 382 13.60 34.58 31.36
N GLU A 383 14.72 35.24 31.64
CA GLU A 383 15.56 35.21 32.85
C GLU A 383 14.86 34.96 34.20
#